data_AF-A0A3D5FP32-F1
#
_entry.id   AF-A0A3D5FP32-F1
#
_cell.length_a   1.000
_cell.length_b   1.000
_cell.length_c   1.000
_cell.angle_alpha   90.00
_cell.angle_beta   90.00
_cell.angle_gamma   90.00
#
_symmetry.space_group_name_H-M   'P 1'
#
loop_
_entity.id
_entity.type
_entity.pdbx_description
1 polymer ?
#
loop_
_entity_poly.entity_id
_entity_poly.type
_entity_poly.pdbx_seq_one_letter_code
_entity_poly.pdbx_strand_id
1 'polypeptide(L)'
;ADVAFWQLLDAWDGPVHASHCNCRALVPGQRHLSDDMIQAIADRGGVIGMVFAEPMLNPTWDFDNPGSFSGSVAQRPMAAVIDHIDHVCQLTGNADHVSLGTDLDGGFGREWAPTDYDTIADLQRFVGMLEARGYSSAERDAIAHGNMLRFLARILPEDSTS
;
A
#
# COMPACT_ATOMS: atom_id res chain seq x y z
N ALA A 1 -6.99 -3.58 15.76
CA ALA A 1 -5.72 -3.11 15.16
C ALA A 1 -5.45 -1.65 15.53
N ASP A 2 -6.46 -0.78 15.42
CA ASP A 2 -6.33 0.67 15.60
C ASP A 2 -5.71 1.11 16.93
N VAL A 3 -6.10 0.50 18.05
CA VAL A 3 -5.52 0.83 19.37
C VAL A 3 -4.00 0.63 19.39
N ALA A 4 -3.50 -0.46 18.81
CA ALA A 4 -2.08 -0.76 18.75
C ALA A 4 -1.33 0.23 17.82
N PHE A 5 -1.97 0.67 16.73
CA PHE A 5 -1.41 1.71 15.86
C PHE A 5 -1.18 3.01 16.64
N TRP A 6 -2.19 3.50 17.36
CA TRP A 6 -2.06 4.75 18.10
C TRP A 6 -1.07 4.64 19.27
N GLN A 7 -1.08 3.52 19.99
CA GLN A 7 -0.08 3.24 21.04
C GLN A 7 1.35 3.19 20.50
N LEU A 8 1.57 2.65 19.30
CA LEU A 8 2.88 2.69 18.64
C LEU A 8 3.30 4.13 18.40
N LEU A 9 2.40 4.96 17.88
CA LEU A 9 2.70 6.36 17.60
C LEU A 9 2.95 7.18 18.87
N ASP A 10 2.30 6.85 19.99
CA ASP A 10 2.56 7.46 21.30
C ASP A 10 3.96 7.07 21.85
N ALA A 11 4.46 5.89 21.51
CA ALA A 11 5.71 5.34 22.06
C ALA A 11 6.96 5.62 21.20
N TRP A 12 6.79 6.00 19.94
CA TRP A 12 7.87 6.20 18.97
C TRP A 12 7.67 7.52 18.24
N ASP A 13 8.63 8.45 18.29
CA ASP A 13 8.51 9.76 17.60
C ASP A 13 9.03 9.75 16.15
N GLY A 14 9.65 8.65 15.71
CA GLY A 14 10.26 8.55 14.40
C GLY A 14 9.29 8.22 13.26
N PRO A 15 9.82 8.08 12.03
CA PRO A 15 9.03 7.64 10.88
C PRO A 15 8.55 6.20 11.06
N VAL A 16 7.42 5.86 10.43
CA VAL A 16 6.80 4.52 10.47
C VAL A 16 6.55 4.00 9.06
N HIS A 17 6.60 2.68 8.90
CA HIS A 17 6.36 2.03 7.62
C HIS A 17 5.22 1.01 7.76
N ALA A 18 4.13 1.24 7.03
CA ALA A 18 3.05 0.28 6.88
C ALA A 18 3.33 -0.55 5.63
N SER A 19 3.98 -1.71 5.78
CA SER A 19 4.58 -2.44 4.66
C SER A 19 3.61 -2.96 3.60
N HIS A 20 2.36 -3.22 4.00
CA HIS A 20 1.31 -3.73 3.12
C HIS A 20 -0.04 -3.36 3.74
N CYS A 21 -0.55 -2.17 3.43
CA CYS A 21 -1.86 -1.68 3.88
C CYS A 21 -2.57 -0.90 2.77
N ASN A 22 -3.90 -0.99 2.75
CA ASN A 22 -4.77 -0.25 1.83
C ASN A 22 -5.70 0.70 2.63
N CYS A 23 -6.46 1.52 1.90
CA CYS A 23 -7.30 2.60 2.46
C CYS A 23 -8.70 2.11 2.87
N ARG A 24 -9.10 2.42 4.11
CA ARG A 24 -10.41 2.07 4.68
C ARG A 24 -11.57 2.81 4.02
N ALA A 25 -11.30 3.98 3.44
CA ALA A 25 -12.28 4.75 2.68
C ALA A 25 -12.79 4.03 1.42
N LEU A 26 -11.97 3.13 0.84
CA LEU A 26 -12.31 2.39 -0.37
C LEU A 26 -12.76 0.96 -0.07
N VAL A 27 -12.14 0.30 0.91
CA VAL A 27 -12.51 -1.04 1.38
C VAL A 27 -12.67 -1.01 2.90
N PRO A 28 -13.90 -1.06 3.44
CA PRO A 28 -14.12 -1.03 4.88
C PRO A 28 -13.54 -2.28 5.58
N GLY A 29 -12.92 -2.09 6.74
CA GLY A 29 -12.40 -3.18 7.56
C GLY A 29 -11.31 -2.74 8.54
N GLN A 30 -11.04 -3.57 9.55
CA GLN A 30 -9.98 -3.35 10.54
C GLN A 30 -8.57 -3.55 9.94
N ARG A 31 -8.48 -4.24 8.79
CA ARG A 31 -7.22 -4.51 8.09
C ARG A 31 -6.66 -3.29 7.35
N HIS A 32 -7.50 -2.30 7.06
CA HIS A 32 -7.18 -1.11 6.28
C HIS A 32 -6.93 0.11 7.17
N LEU A 33 -6.16 1.08 6.68
CA LEU A 33 -5.87 2.32 7.41
C LEU A 33 -7.00 3.34 7.22
N SER A 34 -7.43 4.00 8.30
CA SER A 34 -8.27 5.19 8.18
C SER A 34 -7.46 6.39 7.67
N ASP A 35 -8.16 7.40 7.19
CA ASP A 35 -7.54 8.65 6.70
C ASP A 35 -6.68 9.30 7.79
N ASP A 36 -7.15 9.34 9.05
CA ASP A 36 -6.36 9.85 10.18
C ASP A 36 -5.04 9.07 10.38
N MET A 37 -5.03 7.76 10.16
CA MET A 37 -3.81 6.94 10.27
C MET A 37 -2.87 7.20 9.09
N ILE A 38 -3.43 7.35 7.88
CA ILE A 38 -2.66 7.68 6.68
C ILE A 38 -1.96 9.03 6.89
N GLN A 39 -2.69 10.03 7.38
CA GLN A 39 -2.12 11.36 7.69
C GLN A 39 -1.04 11.26 8.77
N ALA A 40 -1.29 10.52 9.85
CA ALA A 40 -0.32 10.37 10.92
C ALA A 40 0.98 9.66 10.48
N ILE A 41 0.89 8.70 9.56
CA ILE A 41 2.07 8.08 8.91
C ILE A 41 2.80 9.14 8.07
N ALA A 42 2.07 9.88 7.24
CA ALA A 42 2.62 10.88 6.34
C ALA A 42 3.33 12.03 7.07
N ASP A 43 2.72 12.55 8.15
CA ASP A 43 3.27 13.63 8.98
C ASP A 43 4.63 13.25 9.61
N ARG A 44 4.86 11.95 9.81
CA ARG A 44 6.13 11.42 10.32
C ARG A 44 7.14 11.10 9.23
N GLY A 45 6.82 11.38 7.96
CA GLY A 45 7.63 11.01 6.80
C GLY A 45 7.66 9.50 6.56
N GLY A 46 6.60 8.81 6.97
CA GLY A 46 6.42 7.39 6.77
C GLY A 46 6.00 7.03 5.35
N VAL A 47 5.99 5.73 5.05
CA VAL A 47 5.63 5.17 3.75
C VAL A 47 4.60 4.05 3.94
N ILE A 48 3.68 3.92 2.99
CA ILE A 48 2.63 2.90 2.97
C ILE A 48 2.80 2.05 1.71
N GLY A 49 3.10 0.77 1.88
CA GLY A 49 3.14 -0.21 0.80
C GLY A 49 1.74 -0.65 0.41
N MET A 50 1.38 -0.52 -0.87
CA MET A 50 0.05 -0.89 -1.37
C MET A 50 -0.05 -2.40 -1.64
N VAL A 51 -1.15 -3.00 -1.18
CA VAL A 51 -1.39 -4.45 -1.21
C VAL A 51 -2.21 -4.85 -2.42
N PHE A 52 -1.83 -5.97 -3.03
CA PHE A 52 -2.44 -6.47 -4.26
C PHE A 52 -3.43 -7.63 -3.98
N ALA A 53 -3.65 -8.01 -2.72
CA ALA A 53 -4.52 -9.12 -2.36
C ALA A 53 -6.01 -8.77 -2.51
N GLU A 54 -6.77 -9.62 -3.20
CA GLU A 54 -8.21 -9.47 -3.45
C GLU A 54 -9.02 -9.15 -2.17
N PRO A 55 -8.84 -9.86 -1.04
CA PRO A 55 -9.58 -9.56 0.18
C PRO A 55 -9.34 -8.14 0.73
N MET A 56 -8.28 -7.47 0.28
CA MET A 56 -7.93 -6.10 0.65
C MET A 56 -8.22 -5.06 -0.44
N LEU A 57 -8.69 -5.50 -1.61
CA LEU A 57 -9.05 -4.63 -2.74
C LEU A 57 -10.55 -4.64 -3.06
N ASN A 58 -11.27 -5.67 -2.59
CA ASN A 58 -12.67 -5.86 -2.92
C ASN A 58 -13.59 -5.27 -1.85
N PRO A 59 -14.35 -4.19 -2.14
CA PRO A 59 -15.25 -3.56 -1.17
C PRO A 59 -16.48 -4.40 -0.83
N THR A 60 -16.72 -5.49 -1.56
CA THR A 60 -17.84 -6.43 -1.30
C THR A 60 -17.44 -7.57 -0.38
N TRP A 61 -16.14 -7.72 -0.08
CA TRP A 61 -15.61 -8.75 0.81
C TRP A 61 -15.20 -8.09 2.12
N ASP A 62 -15.54 -8.75 3.23
CA ASP A 62 -15.15 -8.33 4.56
C ASP A 62 -14.00 -9.21 5.04
N PHE A 63 -12.79 -8.65 5.07
CA PHE A 63 -11.59 -9.34 5.52
C PHE A 63 -11.75 -9.90 6.94
N ASP A 64 -12.47 -9.20 7.81
CA ASP A 64 -12.69 -9.58 9.20
C ASP A 64 -13.76 -10.68 9.34
N ASN A 65 -14.48 -10.96 8.26
CA ASN A 65 -15.45 -12.05 8.14
C ASN A 65 -15.19 -12.87 6.86
N PRO A 66 -14.25 -13.83 6.88
CA PRO A 66 -13.91 -14.63 5.70
C PRO A 66 -15.08 -15.40 5.07
N GLY A 67 -16.17 -15.63 5.82
CA GLY A 67 -17.41 -16.21 5.28
C GLY A 67 -18.16 -15.31 4.29
N SER A 68 -17.79 -14.03 4.20
CA SER A 68 -18.32 -13.06 3.23
C SER A 68 -17.73 -13.22 1.82
N PHE A 69 -16.62 -13.95 1.66
CA PHE A 69 -15.91 -14.02 0.40
C PHE A 69 -16.77 -14.74 -0.65
N SER A 70 -17.21 -13.98 -1.65
CA SER A 70 -18.06 -14.50 -2.71
C SER A 70 -17.21 -15.12 -3.83
N GLY A 71 -16.80 -16.37 -3.64
CA GLY A 71 -16.09 -17.14 -4.66
C GLY A 71 -14.68 -17.56 -4.26
N SER A 72 -13.98 -18.19 -5.21
CA SER A 72 -12.64 -18.75 -4.98
C SER A 72 -11.55 -18.07 -5.81
N VAL A 73 -11.87 -16.96 -6.49
CA VAL A 73 -10.94 -16.23 -7.38
C VAL A 73 -11.13 -14.72 -7.25
N ALA A 74 -10.07 -13.98 -7.53
CA ALA A 74 -10.04 -12.54 -7.58
C ALA A 74 -10.98 -11.95 -8.63
N GLN A 75 -11.45 -10.74 -8.35
CA GLN A 75 -12.34 -9.97 -9.21
C GLN A 75 -11.78 -8.58 -9.52
N ARG A 76 -10.83 -8.09 -8.72
CA ARG A 76 -10.26 -6.75 -8.84
C ARG A 76 -9.00 -6.77 -9.71
N PRO A 77 -8.84 -5.83 -10.66
CA PRO A 77 -7.59 -5.65 -11.39
C PRO A 77 -6.57 -4.83 -10.58
N MET A 78 -5.32 -4.79 -11.02
CA MET A 78 -4.25 -3.96 -10.44
C MET A 78 -4.63 -2.47 -10.42
N ALA A 79 -5.51 -2.02 -11.32
CA ALA A 79 -6.04 -0.66 -11.30
C ALA A 79 -6.76 -0.30 -9.98
N ALA A 80 -7.32 -1.28 -9.25
CA ALA A 80 -7.90 -1.05 -7.93
C ALA A 80 -6.83 -0.65 -6.88
N VAL A 81 -5.60 -1.11 -7.04
CA VAL A 81 -4.47 -0.67 -6.21
C VAL A 81 -4.18 0.82 -6.47
N ILE A 82 -4.30 1.27 -7.72
CA ILE A 82 -4.06 2.68 -8.07
C ILE A 82 -5.12 3.59 -7.46
N ASP A 83 -6.36 3.13 -7.34
CA ASP A 83 -7.39 3.89 -6.62
C ASP A 83 -6.99 4.15 -5.15
N HIS A 84 -6.32 3.19 -4.50
CA HIS A 84 -5.75 3.40 -3.16
C HIS A 84 -4.57 4.37 -3.17
N ILE A 85 -3.68 4.30 -4.16
CA ILE A 85 -2.59 5.27 -4.33
C ILE A 85 -3.16 6.68 -4.48
N ASP A 86 -4.15 6.86 -5.36
CA ASP A 86 -4.81 8.14 -5.61
C ASP A 86 -5.40 8.71 -4.31
N HIS A 87 -6.06 7.88 -3.50
CA HIS A 87 -6.62 8.31 -2.22
C HIS A 87 -5.54 8.79 -1.23
N VAL A 88 -4.43 8.04 -1.09
CA VAL A 88 -3.31 8.47 -0.24
C VAL A 88 -2.73 9.79 -0.75
N CYS A 89 -2.44 9.89 -2.05
CA CYS A 89 -1.88 11.10 -2.67
C CYS A 89 -2.81 12.32 -2.52
N GLN A 90 -4.12 12.14 -2.61
CA GLN A 90 -5.10 13.21 -2.42
C GLN A 90 -5.14 13.70 -0.97
N LEU A 91 -4.98 12.80 0.00
CA LEU A 91 -4.92 13.17 1.42
C LEU A 91 -3.60 13.87 1.77
N THR A 92 -2.47 13.33 1.31
CA THR A 92 -1.14 13.84 1.65
C THR A 92 -0.67 14.99 0.76
N GLY A 93 -1.33 15.20 -0.37
CA GLY A 93 -1.01 16.22 -1.37
C GLY A 93 0.17 15.88 -2.28
N ASN A 94 0.72 14.66 -2.20
CA ASN A 94 1.86 14.21 -3.01
C ASN A 94 2.01 12.67 -3.01
N ALA A 95 2.88 12.14 -3.86
CA ALA A 95 3.15 10.70 -3.96
C ALA A 95 4.26 10.18 -3.01
N ASP A 96 4.80 10.99 -2.09
CA ASP A 96 6.02 10.64 -1.32
C ASP A 96 5.80 9.54 -0.26
N HIS A 97 4.55 9.22 0.04
CA HIS A 97 4.17 8.34 1.15
C HIS A 97 3.66 6.97 0.69
N VAL A 98 3.82 6.63 -0.59
CA VAL A 98 3.31 5.38 -1.17
C VAL A 98 4.47 4.55 -1.74
N SER A 99 4.44 3.24 -1.52
CA SER A 99 5.35 2.30 -2.18
C SER A 99 4.62 1.04 -2.65
N LEU A 100 5.33 0.16 -3.33
CA LEU A 100 4.87 -1.20 -3.58
C LEU A 100 4.97 -2.04 -2.29
N GLY A 101 3.92 -2.79 -1.97
CA GLY A 101 3.82 -3.68 -0.80
C GLY A 101 2.94 -4.89 -1.12
N THR A 102 3.30 -5.59 -2.20
CA THR A 102 2.33 -6.38 -2.99
C THR A 102 1.68 -7.54 -2.25
N ASP A 103 2.41 -8.21 -1.35
CA ASP A 103 1.96 -9.37 -0.56
C ASP A 103 1.56 -10.59 -1.41
N LEU A 104 2.11 -10.70 -2.62
CA LEU A 104 1.70 -11.68 -3.64
C LEU A 104 2.10 -13.14 -3.34
N ASP A 105 2.98 -13.36 -2.36
CA ASP A 105 3.33 -14.67 -1.80
C ASP A 105 2.99 -14.81 -0.30
N GLY A 106 2.25 -13.84 0.27
CA GLY A 106 1.89 -13.77 1.70
C GLY A 106 0.87 -14.79 2.19
N GLY A 107 0.49 -15.78 1.37
CA GLY A 107 -0.41 -16.88 1.75
C GLY A 107 -1.80 -16.86 1.11
N PHE A 108 -2.08 -15.91 0.21
CA PHE A 108 -3.36 -15.80 -0.50
C PHE A 108 -3.42 -16.56 -1.84
N GLY A 109 -2.27 -17.00 -2.36
CA GLY A 109 -2.17 -17.70 -3.65
C GLY A 109 -2.43 -16.78 -4.86
N ARG A 110 -2.07 -17.26 -6.05
CA ARG A 110 -2.24 -16.51 -7.32
C ARG A 110 -3.71 -16.25 -7.63
N GLU A 111 -4.59 -17.15 -7.20
CA GLU A 111 -6.04 -17.06 -7.36
C GLU A 111 -6.63 -15.80 -6.71
N TRP A 112 -5.97 -15.22 -5.71
CA TRP A 112 -6.42 -14.01 -5.01
C TRP A 112 -5.50 -12.81 -5.28
N ALA A 113 -4.59 -12.92 -6.24
CA ALA A 113 -3.89 -11.77 -6.83
C ALA A 113 -4.81 -11.07 -7.85
N PRO A 114 -4.52 -9.82 -8.26
CA PRO A 114 -5.39 -9.09 -9.16
C PRO A 114 -5.59 -9.82 -10.50
N THR A 115 -6.75 -9.64 -11.13
CA THR A 115 -7.16 -10.43 -12.31
C THR A 115 -6.24 -10.31 -13.53
N ASP A 116 -5.45 -9.25 -13.58
CA ASP A 116 -4.49 -8.91 -14.63
C ASP A 116 -3.02 -9.06 -14.17
N TYR A 117 -2.79 -9.77 -13.06
CA TYR A 117 -1.48 -10.18 -12.56
C TYR A 117 -1.31 -11.70 -12.66
N ASP A 118 -0.24 -12.16 -13.33
CA ASP A 118 0.09 -13.59 -13.42
C ASP A 118 1.47 -13.88 -12.78
N THR A 119 2.45 -13.02 -13.04
CA THR A 119 3.82 -13.17 -12.54
C THR A 119 4.40 -11.83 -12.10
N ILE A 120 5.53 -11.87 -11.39
CA ILE A 120 6.22 -10.64 -10.94
C ILE A 120 6.58 -9.70 -12.09
N ALA A 121 6.74 -10.23 -13.32
CA ALA A 121 7.00 -9.43 -14.51
C ALA A 121 5.83 -8.47 -14.85
N ASP A 122 4.60 -8.78 -14.43
CA ASP A 122 3.43 -7.94 -14.68
C ASP A 122 3.44 -6.64 -13.87
N LEU A 123 4.27 -6.52 -12.82
CA LEU A 123 4.46 -5.23 -12.12
C LEU A 123 5.02 -4.14 -13.04
N GLN A 124 5.66 -4.48 -14.16
CA GLN A 124 6.06 -3.49 -15.16
C GLN A 124 4.84 -2.82 -15.82
N ARG A 125 3.72 -3.57 -15.98
CA ARG A 125 2.46 -3.01 -16.47
C ARG A 125 1.85 -2.04 -15.47
N PHE A 126 1.98 -2.33 -14.18
CA PHE A 126 1.51 -1.45 -13.11
C PHE A 126 2.13 -0.05 -13.21
N VAL A 127 3.43 0.04 -13.49
CA VAL A 127 4.11 1.32 -13.72
C VAL A 127 3.53 2.07 -14.93
N GLY A 128 3.17 1.36 -16.00
CA GLY A 128 2.47 1.95 -17.15
C GLY A 128 1.05 2.42 -16.82
N MET A 129 0.34 1.74 -15.93
CA MET A 129 -0.99 2.16 -15.48
C MET A 129 -0.95 3.46 -14.66
N LEU A 130 0.09 3.66 -13.84
CA LEU A 130 0.31 4.94 -13.15
C LEU A 130 0.50 6.09 -14.15
N GLU A 131 1.19 5.85 -15.27
CA GLU A 131 1.33 6.86 -16.32
C GLU A 131 -0.01 7.27 -16.91
N ALA A 132 -0.85 6.28 -17.21
CA ALA A 132 -2.20 6.51 -17.74
C ALA A 132 -3.10 7.29 -16.76
N ARG A 133 -2.79 7.26 -15.47
CA ARG A 133 -3.45 8.03 -14.40
C ARG A 133 -2.90 9.44 -14.21
N GLY A 134 -1.83 9.79 -14.91
CA GLY A 134 -1.26 11.14 -14.91
C GLY A 134 -0.07 11.32 -13.97
N TYR A 135 0.43 10.25 -13.35
CA TYR A 135 1.66 10.32 -12.54
C TYR A 135 2.86 10.63 -13.43
N SER A 136 3.65 11.63 -13.03
CA SER A 136 4.89 11.98 -13.70
C SER A 136 5.92 10.85 -13.64
N SER A 137 6.96 10.91 -14.49
CA SER A 137 8.06 9.94 -14.41
C SER A 137 8.68 9.90 -13.02
N ALA A 138 8.88 11.06 -12.39
CA ALA A 138 9.48 11.16 -11.06
C ALA A 138 8.61 10.50 -9.97
N GLU A 139 7.29 10.70 -10.02
CA GLU A 139 6.36 10.07 -9.05
C GLU A 139 6.28 8.56 -9.26
N ARG A 140 6.29 8.09 -10.52
CA ARG A 140 6.31 6.66 -10.82
C ARG A 140 7.57 5.99 -10.30
N ASP A 141 8.74 6.61 -10.50
CA ASP A 141 10.00 6.14 -9.95
C ASP A 141 9.97 6.17 -8.42
N ALA A 142 9.43 7.23 -7.82
CA ALA A 142 9.26 7.35 -6.38
C ALA A 142 8.39 6.21 -5.80
N ILE A 143 7.22 5.95 -6.38
CA ILE A 143 6.29 4.88 -5.96
C ILE A 143 6.93 3.50 -6.16
N ALA A 144 7.60 3.27 -7.30
CA ALA A 144 8.20 1.98 -7.61
C ALA A 144 9.31 1.58 -6.64
N HIS A 145 10.09 2.55 -6.15
CA HIS A 145 11.23 2.29 -5.25
C HIS A 145 11.74 3.51 -4.48
N GLY A 146 11.72 4.71 -5.07
CA GLY A 146 12.40 5.89 -4.51
C GLY A 146 11.93 6.28 -3.10
N ASN A 147 10.63 6.18 -2.83
CA ASN A 147 10.05 6.48 -1.52
C ASN A 147 10.56 5.53 -0.44
N MET A 148 10.63 4.23 -0.76
CA MET A 148 11.16 3.21 0.14
C MET A 148 12.65 3.42 0.41
N LEU A 149 13.43 3.69 -0.64
CA LEU A 149 14.87 3.95 -0.51
C LEU A 149 15.14 5.19 0.35
N ARG A 150 14.38 6.28 0.14
CA ARG A 150 14.46 7.50 0.96
C ARG A 150 14.09 7.22 2.41
N PHE A 151 13.05 6.43 2.66
CA PHE A 151 12.66 6.01 4.01
C PHE A 151 13.80 5.21 4.68
N LEU A 152 14.34 4.20 4.01
CA LEU A 152 15.42 3.35 4.53
C LEU A 152 16.69 4.16 4.82
N ALA A 153 17.09 5.04 3.90
CA ALA A 153 18.25 5.91 4.08
C ALA A 153 18.12 6.85 5.29
N ARG A 154 16.88 7.19 5.70
CA ARG A 154 16.62 8.02 6.88
C ARG A 154 16.71 7.26 8.19
N ILE A 155 16.42 5.96 8.20
CA ILE A 155 16.30 5.16 9.42
C ILE A 155 17.48 4.22 9.67
N LEU A 156 18.21 3.86 8.61
CA LEU A 156 19.41 3.05 8.73
C LEU A 156 20.60 3.92 9.14
N PRO A 157 21.49 3.43 10.00
CA PRO A 157 22.74 4.13 10.28
C PRO A 157 23.55 4.29 9.00
N GLU A 158 24.25 5.42 8.86
CA GLU A 158 25.23 5.59 7.80
C GLU A 158 26.31 4.50 7.94
N ASP A 159 26.71 3.87 6.83
CA ASP A 159 27.79 2.90 6.84
C ASP A 159 29.04 3.57 7.43
N SER A 160 29.45 3.09 8.60
CA SER A 160 30.72 3.45 9.22
C SER A 160 31.86 2.76 8.46
N THR A 161 32.04 3.08 7.19
CA THR A 161 33.24 2.74 6.42
C THR A 161 34.11 3.98 6.35
N SER A 162 35.02 4.06 7.32
CA SER A 162 36.25 4.85 7.26
C SER A 162 37.30 4.13 6.41
#